data_AF-A0A519Q4Z5-F1
#
_entry.id   AF-A0A519Q4Z5-F1
#
_cell.length_a   1.000
_cell.length_b   1.000
_cell.length_c   1.000
_cell.angle_alpha   90.00
_cell.angle_beta   90.00
_cell.angle_gamma   90.00
#
_symmetry.space_group_name_H-M   'P 1'
#
loop_
_entity.id
_entity.type
_entity.pdbx_description
1 polymer ?
#
loop_
_entity_poly.entity_id
_entity_poly.type
_entity_poly.pdbx_seq_one_letter_code
_entity_poly.pdbx_strand_id
1 'polypeptide(L)'
;NYMGTENGLCVSYWMNKLQGLPGDDLFVTLNPPRPPRPETLLKTELYEHPIFDQTAVAAQKELWSLQGQGGVWYCGAHFGAGFHEDGLQSGLAVAEQLGGVRRPWQVADESGRIHLSPAREPERLRA
;
A
#
# COMPACT_ATOMS: atom_id res chain seq x y z
N ASN A 1 -2.81 -6.86 24.19
CA ASN A 1 -2.34 -7.22 22.82
C ASN A 1 -1.06 -6.50 22.40
N TYR A 2 -0.44 -5.70 23.28
CA TYR A 2 0.83 -5.03 23.02
C TYR A 2 1.82 -5.45 24.11
N MET A 3 2.97 -5.98 23.72
CA MET A 3 4.15 -6.04 24.57
C MET A 3 5.28 -5.40 23.76
N GLY A 4 5.59 -4.14 24.07
CA GLY A 4 6.81 -3.50 23.61
C GLY A 4 7.99 -4.17 24.32
N THR A 5 8.89 -4.79 23.57
CA THR A 5 10.16 -5.29 24.10
C THR A 5 11.28 -4.42 23.56
N GLU A 6 12.42 -4.42 24.24
CA GLU A 6 13.60 -3.61 23.88
C GLU A 6 14.14 -3.90 22.46
N ASN A 7 13.68 -4.98 21.80
CA ASN A 7 14.14 -5.47 20.50
C ASN A 7 13.18 -5.23 19.33
N GLY A 8 12.15 -4.39 19.50
CA GLY A 8 11.21 -4.04 18.43
C GLY A 8 9.74 -4.32 18.78
N LEU A 9 8.85 -3.95 17.85
CA LEU A 9 7.41 -4.09 18.03
C LEU A 9 6.97 -5.52 17.73
N CYS A 10 6.35 -6.19 18.69
CA CYS A 10 5.71 -7.49 18.52
C CYS A 10 4.20 -7.37 18.78
N VAL A 11 3.40 -7.93 17.87
CA VAL A 11 1.94 -7.97 17.99
C VAL A 11 1.43 -9.36 17.65
N SER A 12 0.57 -9.91 18.51
CA SER A 12 -0.15 -11.16 18.24
C SER A 12 -1.64 -10.90 18.11
N TYR A 13 -2.22 -11.35 17.00
CA TYR A 13 -3.65 -11.34 16.74
C TYR A 13 -4.25 -12.72 17.02
N TRP A 14 -5.34 -12.75 17.78
CA TRP A 14 -6.18 -13.96 17.90
C TRP A 14 -7.22 -13.95 16.78
N MET A 15 -6.98 -14.74 15.75
CA MET A 15 -7.75 -14.68 14.50
C MET A 15 -9.16 -15.21 14.66
N ASN A 16 -9.38 -16.22 15.50
CA ASN A 16 -10.73 -16.73 15.78
C ASN A 16 -11.60 -15.65 16.39
N LYS A 17 -11.08 -14.88 17.35
CA LYS A 17 -11.84 -13.79 17.94
C LYS A 17 -12.00 -12.61 16.98
N LEU A 18 -10.97 -12.28 16.20
CA LEU A 18 -11.00 -11.15 15.27
C LEU A 18 -11.94 -11.37 14.08
N GLN A 19 -11.99 -12.59 13.56
CA GLN A 19 -12.72 -12.94 12.33
C GLN A 19 -13.88 -13.91 12.55
N GLY A 20 -14.12 -14.37 13.78
CA GLY A 20 -15.18 -15.33 14.10
C GLY A 20 -14.91 -16.76 13.60
N LEU A 21 -13.64 -17.17 13.49
CA LEU A 21 -13.30 -18.49 12.95
C LEU A 21 -13.60 -19.60 13.97
N PRO A 22 -14.30 -20.68 13.56
CA PRO A 22 -14.52 -21.83 14.42
C PRO A 22 -13.26 -22.72 14.53
N GLY A 23 -13.27 -23.65 15.46
CA GLY A 23 -12.20 -24.64 15.64
C GLY A 23 -11.10 -24.20 16.59
N ASP A 24 -9.91 -24.76 16.42
CA ASP A 24 -8.75 -24.51 17.27
C ASP A 24 -8.28 -23.05 17.19
N ASP A 25 -7.58 -22.60 18.23
CA ASP A 25 -7.07 -21.23 18.30
C ASP A 25 -5.94 -20.99 17.28
N LEU A 26 -6.13 -19.96 16.46
CA LEU A 26 -5.24 -19.48 15.42
C LEU A 26 -4.70 -18.11 15.80
N PHE A 27 -3.38 -17.99 15.76
CA PHE A 27 -2.67 -16.75 16.04
C PHE A 27 -1.78 -16.33 14.88
N VAL A 28 -1.78 -15.03 14.58
CA VAL A 28 -0.80 -14.41 13.69
C VAL A 28 0.05 -13.48 14.53
N THR A 29 1.37 -13.73 14.56
CA THR A 29 2.30 -12.89 15.32
C THR A 29 3.28 -12.21 14.38
N LEU A 30 3.37 -10.89 14.48
CA LEU A 30 4.32 -10.06 13.76
C LEU A 30 5.55 -9.85 14.64
N ASN A 31 6.73 -10.09 14.06
CA ASN A 31 8.04 -9.86 14.67
C ASN A 31 8.18 -10.44 16.10
N PRO A 32 7.92 -11.75 16.30
CA PRO A 32 8.01 -12.34 17.63
C PRO A 32 9.46 -12.31 18.16
N PRO A 33 9.72 -11.86 19.41
CA PRO A 33 11.08 -11.83 19.98
C PRO A 33 11.64 -13.24 20.19
N ARG A 34 10.77 -14.25 20.26
CA ARG A 34 11.11 -15.66 20.28
C ARG A 34 10.20 -16.38 19.28
N PRO A 35 10.75 -17.21 18.37
CA PRO A 35 9.92 -17.94 17.41
C PRO A 35 8.91 -18.86 18.12
N PRO A 36 7.71 -19.06 17.52
CA PRO A 36 6.75 -20.04 18.01
C PRO A 36 7.35 -21.45 17.96
N ARG A 37 6.75 -22.39 18.70
CA ARG A 37 7.23 -23.77 18.70
C ARG A 37 7.08 -24.36 17.28
N PRO A 38 8.10 -25.04 16.72
CA PRO A 38 8.08 -25.47 15.32
C PRO A 38 6.86 -26.33 14.96
N GLU A 39 6.40 -27.19 15.85
CA GLU A 39 5.24 -28.06 15.67
C GLU A 39 3.90 -27.32 15.64
N THR A 40 3.88 -26.04 16.03
CA THR A 40 2.69 -25.18 16.01
C THR A 40 2.71 -24.16 14.86
N LEU A 41 3.80 -24.08 14.10
CA LEU A 41 3.94 -23.12 13.02
C LEU A 41 3.23 -23.63 11.76
N LEU A 42 2.11 -22.99 11.41
CA LEU A 42 1.40 -23.30 10.17
C LEU A 42 2.08 -22.69 8.94
N LYS A 43 2.55 -21.45 9.07
CA LYS A 43 3.14 -20.68 7.97
C LYS A 43 3.97 -19.51 8.52
N THR A 44 5.06 -19.18 7.83
CA THR A 44 5.86 -17.98 8.06
C THR A 44 6.11 -17.29 6.73
N GLU A 45 6.09 -15.96 6.73
CA GLU A 45 6.35 -15.13 5.55
C GLU A 45 7.12 -13.88 5.97
N LEU A 46 7.99 -13.40 5.09
CA LEU A 46 8.69 -12.14 5.27
C LEU A 46 8.03 -11.06 4.41
N TYR A 47 7.66 -9.95 5.04
CA TYR A 47 7.14 -8.77 4.36
C TYR A 47 8.02 -7.57 4.65
N GLU A 48 8.22 -6.74 3.64
CA GLU A 48 8.86 -5.44 3.78
C GLU A 48 7.78 -4.37 3.91
N HIS A 49 7.95 -3.45 4.86
CA HIS A 49 7.02 -2.32 5.03
C HIS A 49 7.74 -1.01 4.68
N PRO A 50 7.22 -0.21 3.74
CA PRO A 50 7.82 1.06 3.40
C PRO A 50 7.79 2.02 4.59
N ILE A 51 8.87 2.78 4.75
CA ILE A 51 8.99 3.85 5.74
C ILE A 51 8.69 5.16 5.01
N PHE A 52 7.61 5.83 5.41
CA PHE A 52 7.23 7.13 4.89
C PHE A 52 7.85 8.24 5.74
N ASP A 53 9.15 8.45 5.57
CA ASP A 53 9.83 9.61 6.16
C ASP A 53 9.45 10.92 5.45
N GLN A 54 9.97 12.04 5.93
CA GLN A 54 9.64 13.37 5.37
C GLN A 54 10.05 13.48 3.90
N THR A 55 11.17 12.85 3.50
CA THR A 55 11.67 12.86 2.13
C THR A 55 10.74 12.05 1.22
N ALA A 56 10.31 10.87 1.67
CA ALA A 56 9.36 10.03 0.96
C ALA A 56 8.01 10.74 0.76
N VAL A 57 7.50 11.42 1.80
CA VAL A 57 6.25 12.19 1.71
C VAL A 57 6.38 13.39 0.76
N ALA A 58 7.54 14.06 0.73
CA ALA A 58 7.78 15.13 -0.23
C ALA A 58 7.83 14.59 -1.67
N ALA A 59 8.57 13.50 -1.91
CA ALA A 59 8.67 12.86 -3.22
C ALA A 59 7.33 12.31 -3.72
N GLN A 60 6.48 11.82 -2.82
CA GLN A 60 5.15 11.30 -3.14
C GLN A 60 4.27 12.32 -3.88
N LYS A 61 4.38 13.61 -3.56
CA LYS A 61 3.63 14.69 -4.24
C LYS A 61 4.04 14.87 -5.70
N GLU A 62 5.27 14.48 -6.03
CA GLU A 62 5.84 14.60 -7.37
C GLU A 62 5.70 13.31 -8.19
N LEU A 63 5.32 12.17 -7.58
CA LEU A 63 5.26 10.88 -8.26
C LEU A 63 4.37 10.91 -9.50
N TRP A 64 3.25 11.63 -9.45
CA TRP A 64 2.33 11.71 -10.60
C TRP A 64 2.94 12.41 -11.82
N SER A 65 4.00 13.21 -11.64
CA SER A 65 4.71 13.82 -12.77
C SER A 65 5.40 12.79 -13.69
N LEU A 66 5.60 11.56 -13.21
CA LEU A 66 6.26 10.47 -13.94
C LEU A 66 5.35 9.78 -14.96
N GLN A 67 4.03 9.97 -14.85
CA GLN A 67 3.06 9.23 -15.66
C GLN A 67 3.24 9.49 -17.16
N GLY A 68 3.29 8.42 -17.94
CA GLY A 68 3.38 8.46 -19.40
C GLY A 68 4.78 8.77 -19.95
N GLN A 69 5.76 9.08 -19.10
CA GLN A 69 7.14 9.28 -19.54
C GLN A 69 7.70 7.96 -20.08
N GLY A 70 8.16 7.97 -21.34
CA GLY A 70 8.64 6.75 -22.00
C GLY A 70 7.57 5.67 -22.18
N GLY A 71 6.28 6.01 -22.11
CA GLY A 71 5.19 5.04 -22.19
C GLY A 71 5.01 4.21 -20.92
N VAL A 72 5.63 4.60 -19.79
CA VAL A 72 5.53 3.90 -18.52
C VAL A 72 4.55 4.61 -17.59
N TRP A 73 3.78 3.82 -16.83
CA TRP A 73 2.77 4.30 -15.90
C TRP A 73 2.97 3.60 -14.55
N TYR A 74 2.91 4.37 -13.47
CA TYR A 74 3.11 3.87 -12.10
C TYR A 74 1.83 4.03 -11.29
N CYS A 75 1.51 3.02 -10.49
CA CYS A 75 0.45 3.07 -9.49
C CYS A 75 0.80 2.17 -8.31
N GLY A 76 0.11 2.31 -7.19
CA GLY A 76 0.32 1.51 -6.00
C GLY A 76 0.17 2.31 -4.71
N ALA A 77 0.25 1.61 -3.59
CA ALA A 77 0.02 2.19 -2.26
C ALA A 77 0.99 3.33 -1.90
N HIS A 78 2.16 3.38 -2.56
CA HIS A 78 3.15 4.46 -2.44
C HIS A 78 2.67 5.84 -2.90
N PHE A 79 1.56 5.91 -3.63
CA PHE A 79 0.96 7.19 -4.04
C PHE A 79 0.14 7.86 -2.93
N GLY A 80 -0.05 7.17 -1.79
CA GLY A 80 -0.69 7.70 -0.58
C GLY A 80 -0.03 7.13 0.68
N ALA A 81 -0.80 6.90 1.74
CA ALA A 81 -0.25 6.51 3.04
C ALA A 81 0.14 5.01 3.17
N GLY A 82 0.22 4.26 2.06
CA GLY A 82 0.60 2.86 2.05
C GLY A 82 -0.56 1.88 2.27
N PHE A 83 -1.81 2.33 2.20
CA PHE A 83 -2.99 1.48 2.36
C PHE A 83 -3.53 0.95 1.03
N HIS A 84 -4.39 -0.08 1.12
CA HIS A 84 -5.04 -0.70 -0.03
C HIS A 84 -5.85 0.30 -0.87
N GLU A 85 -6.52 1.25 -0.23
CA GLU A 85 -7.30 2.29 -0.92
C GLU A 85 -6.41 3.21 -1.76
N ASP A 86 -5.19 3.50 -1.31
CA ASP A 86 -4.24 4.35 -2.07
C ASP A 86 -3.79 3.63 -3.34
N GLY A 87 -3.56 2.32 -3.23
CA GLY A 87 -3.30 1.45 -4.37
C GLY A 87 -4.49 1.37 -5.34
N LEU A 88 -5.71 1.23 -4.81
CA LEU A 88 -6.93 1.20 -5.61
C LEU A 88 -7.15 2.52 -6.37
N GLN A 89 -7.09 3.65 -5.67
CA GLN A 89 -7.33 4.97 -6.27
C GLN A 89 -6.26 5.31 -7.31
N SER A 90 -4.98 5.06 -7.01
CA SER A 90 -3.90 5.28 -8.00
C SER A 90 -4.04 4.38 -9.22
N GLY A 91 -4.36 3.09 -9.04
CA GLY A 91 -4.56 2.16 -10.14
C GLY A 91 -5.71 2.57 -11.07
N LEU A 92 -6.84 2.97 -10.49
CA LEU A 92 -7.97 3.47 -11.26
C LEU A 92 -7.64 4.78 -11.98
N ALA A 93 -7.02 5.74 -11.30
CA ALA A 93 -6.63 7.01 -11.91
C ALA A 93 -5.65 6.82 -13.08
N VAL A 94 -4.71 5.88 -12.97
CA VAL A 94 -3.81 5.50 -14.06
C VAL A 94 -4.58 4.87 -15.22
N ALA A 95 -5.46 3.90 -14.95
CA ALA A 95 -6.23 3.24 -16.00
C ALA A 95 -7.12 4.23 -16.77
N GLU A 96 -7.70 5.20 -16.07
CA GLU A 96 -8.52 6.25 -16.67
C GLU A 96 -7.70 7.18 -17.56
N GLN A 97 -6.53 7.63 -17.10
CA GLN A 97 -5.66 8.53 -17.86
C GLN A 97 -4.99 7.82 -19.05
N LEU A 98 -4.50 6.58 -18.85
CA LEU A 98 -3.89 5.77 -19.91
C LEU A 98 -4.92 5.33 -20.97
N GLY A 99 -6.10 4.90 -20.52
CA GLY A 99 -7.14 4.36 -21.40
C GLY A 99 -8.05 5.42 -22.01
N GLY A 100 -8.03 6.66 -21.51
CA GLY A 100 -9.00 7.69 -21.89
C GLY A 100 -10.45 7.31 -21.52
N VAL A 101 -10.61 6.47 -20.50
CA VAL A 101 -11.90 5.95 -20.03
C VAL A 101 -12.21 6.46 -18.64
N ARG A 102 -13.45 6.27 -18.21
CA ARG A 102 -13.89 6.58 -16.84
C ARG A 102 -14.47 5.34 -16.20
N ARG A 103 -14.19 5.14 -14.91
CA ARG A 103 -14.85 4.08 -14.14
C ARG A 103 -16.38 4.25 -14.22
N PRO A 104 -17.16 3.16 -14.29
CA PRO A 104 -18.60 3.25 -14.56
C PRO A 104 -19.46 3.62 -13.33
N TRP A 105 -18.82 3.96 -12.21
CA TRP A 105 -19.47 4.36 -10.95
C TRP A 105 -18.92 5.70 -10.46
N GLN A 106 -19.66 6.36 -9.56
CA GLN A 106 -19.24 7.60 -8.92
C GLN A 106 -19.09 7.37 -7.42
N VAL A 107 -18.03 7.92 -6.84
CA VAL A 107 -17.81 7.97 -5.40
C VAL A 107 -17.28 9.35 -5.04
N ALA A 108 -17.61 9.83 -3.83
CA ALA A 108 -16.99 11.04 -3.32
C ALA A 108 -15.48 10.82 -3.17
N ASP A 109 -14.67 11.84 -3.47
CA ASP A 109 -13.22 11.83 -3.29
C ASP A 109 -12.51 10.61 -3.91
N GLU A 110 -12.90 10.24 -5.14
CA GLU A 110 -12.45 9.04 -5.86
C GLU A 110 -10.93 8.91 -6.09
N SER A 111 -10.20 9.98 -5.84
CA SER A 111 -8.74 10.08 -5.88
C SER A 111 -8.22 11.00 -4.77
N GLY A 112 -9.00 11.19 -3.69
CA GLY A 112 -8.69 12.12 -2.61
C GLY A 112 -7.51 11.70 -1.73
N ARG A 113 -7.06 10.45 -1.82
CA ARG A 113 -5.90 9.95 -1.05
C ARG A 113 -4.56 10.04 -1.79
N ILE A 114 -4.59 10.45 -3.06
CA ILE A 114 -3.41 10.51 -3.91
C ILE A 114 -3.18 11.94 -4.43
N HIS A 115 -1.94 12.24 -4.78
CA HIS A 115 -1.57 13.54 -5.34
C HIS A 115 -1.57 13.48 -6.87
N LEU A 116 -2.65 13.94 -7.49
CA LEU A 116 -2.73 14.11 -8.93
C LEU A 116 -2.13 15.47 -9.32
N SER A 117 -0.94 15.46 -9.90
CA SER A 117 -0.34 16.66 -10.49
C SER A 117 -0.73 16.76 -11.97
N PRO A 118 -0.86 17.97 -12.54
CA PRO A 118 -1.04 18.11 -13.99
C PRO A 118 0.10 17.39 -14.70
N ALA A 119 -0.21 16.54 -15.68
CA ALA A 119 0.81 15.93 -16.52
C ALA A 119 1.64 17.05 -17.15
N ARG A 120 2.97 17.00 -17.03
CA ARG A 120 3.83 17.91 -17.80
C ARG A 120 3.50 17.70 -19.26
N GLU A 121 3.22 18.78 -19.99
CA GLU A 121 3.08 18.71 -21.44
C GLU A 121 4.32 17.99 -21.98
N PRO A 122 4.16 16.97 -22.84
CA PRO A 122 5.30 16.31 -23.44
C PRO A 122 6.12 17.40 -24.13
N GLU A 123 7.39 17.50 -23.74
CA GLU A 123 8.34 18.38 -24.42
C GLU A 123 8.34 17.93 -25.87
N ARG A 124 7.68 18.72 -26.75
CA ARG A 124 7.68 18.42 -28.18
C ARG A 124 9.14 18.38 -28.58
N LEU A 125 9.64 17.19 -28.92
CA LEU A 125 10.92 17.03 -29.60
C LEU A 125 10.93 18.06 -30.73
N ARG A 126 11.73 19.12 -30.54
CA ARG A 126 11.98 20.08 -31.61
C ARG A 126 12.69 19.29 -32.71
N ALA A 127 11.97 19.10 -33.81
CA ALA A 127 12.48 18.48 -35.02
C ALA A 127 13.66 19.29 -35.58
#